data_AF-A0A564N9F9-F1
#
_entry.id   AF-A0A564N9F9-F1
#
_cell.length_a   1.000
_cell.length_b   1.000
_cell.length_c   1.000
_cell.angle_alpha   90.00
_cell.angle_beta   90.00
_cell.angle_gamma   90.00
#
_symmetry.space_group_name_H-M   'P 1'
#
loop_
_entity.id
_entity.type
_entity.pdbx_description
1 polymer ?
#
loop_
_entity_poly.entity_id
_entity_poly.type
_entity_poly.pdbx_seq_one_letter_code
_entity_poly.pdbx_strand_id
1 'polypeptide(L)' 'MAEIVITITESGENLNISAIISAEKKDSRLVKDVSNIIAPLMLAAASAEIAKFFQHLNEAHHG' A
#
# COMPACT_ATOMS: atom_id res chain seq x y z
N MET A 1 -1.01 -14.21 -13.23
CA MET A 1 -0.04 -13.29 -12.60
C MET A 1 -0.84 -12.30 -11.80
N ALA A 2 -0.40 -11.95 -10.60
CA ALA A 2 -1.02 -10.88 -9.81
C ALA A 2 0.08 -9.88 -9.46
N GLU A 3 -0.23 -8.60 -9.62
CA GLU A 3 0.67 -7.48 -9.45
C GLU A 3 -0.02 -6.47 -8.54
N ILE A 4 0.72 -5.96 -7.56
CA ILE A 4 0.25 -4.92 -6.66
C ILE A 4 1.17 -3.73 -6.88
N VAL A 5 0.59 -2.63 -7.36
CA VAL A 5 1.30 -1.36 -7.56
C VAL A 5 0.90 -0.43 -6.44
N ILE A 6 1.88 0.01 -5.64
CA ILE A 6 1.69 1.00 -4.59
C ILE A 6 2.20 2.34 -5.13
N THR A 7 1.35 3.36 -5.08
CA THR A 7 1.69 4.72 -5.47
C THR A 7 1.61 5.60 -4.23
N ILE A 8 2.71 6.30 -3.96
CA ILE A 8 2.84 7.28 -2.89
C ILE A 8 2.99 8.65 -3.55
N THR A 9 2.10 9.57 -3.20
CA THR A 9 2.12 10.94 -3.72
C THR A 9 2.08 11.92 -2.57
N GLU A 10 3.02 12.85 -2.58
CA GLU A 10 3.03 13.99 -1.67
C GLU A 10 2.22 15.14 -2.29
N SER A 11 1.32 15.75 -1.51
CA SER A 11 0.54 16.91 -1.93
C SER A 11 0.37 17.89 -0.77
N GLY A 12 1.20 18.94 -0.76
CA GLY A 12 1.29 19.85 0.39
C GLY A 12 1.82 19.12 1.62
N GLU A 13 1.14 19.24 2.76
CA GLU A 13 1.48 18.54 4.00
C GLU A 13 0.88 17.12 4.10
N ASN A 14 0.16 16.69 3.06
CA ASN A 14 -0.53 15.39 3.08
C ASN A 14 0.21 14.35 2.24
N LEU A 15 0.28 13.14 2.78
CA LEU A 15 0.69 11.95 2.04
C LEU A 15 -0.52 11.15 1.61
N ASN A 16 -0.65 10.93 0.30
CA ASN A 16 -1.67 10.05 -0.26
C ASN A 16 -1.03 8.73 -0.68
N ILE A 17 -1.57 7.64 -0.15
CA ILE A 17 -1.12 6.28 -0.48
C ILE A 17 -2.29 5.57 -1.14
N SER A 18 -2.04 5.01 -2.33
CA SER A 18 -3.02 4.23 -3.07
C SER A 18 -2.37 2.94 -3.56
N ALA A 19 -3.18 1.88 -3.72
CA ALA A 19 -2.72 0.64 -4.30
C ALA A 19 -3.70 0.14 -5.37
N ILE A 20 -3.15 -0.32 -6.48
CA ILE A 20 -3.88 -0.95 -7.58
C ILE A 20 -3.44 -2.41 -7.65
N ILE A 21 -4.42 -3.31 -7.77
CA ILE A 21 -4.19 -4.74 -7.90
C ILE A 21 -4.58 -5.13 -9.32
N SER A 22 -3.61 -5.64 -10.08
CA SER A 22 -3.84 -6.18 -11.42
C SER A 22 -3.63 -7.69 -11.38
N ALA A 23 -4.64 -8.47 -11.80
CA ALA A 23 -4.51 -9.92 -11.89
C ALA A 23 -4.74 -10.38 -13.34
N GLU A 24 -3.66 -10.67 -14.06
CA GLU A 24 -3.71 -11.35 -15.35
C GLU A 24 -3.97 -12.85 -15.13
N LYS A 25 -5.25 -13.21 -15.00
CA LYS A 25 -5.84 -14.47 -15.50
C LYS A 25 -7.33 -14.53 -15.17
N LYS A 26 -8.16 -14.62 -16.21
CA LYS A 26 -9.62 -14.77 -16.09
C LYS A 26 -10.08 -16.09 -15.46
N ASP A 27 -9.25 -17.15 -15.43
CA ASP A 27 -9.69 -18.50 -15.04
C ASP A 27 -9.20 -19.04 -13.69
N SER A 28 -8.33 -18.33 -12.97
CA SER A 28 -7.88 -18.82 -11.66
C SER A 28 -8.64 -18.12 -10.52
N ARG A 29 -9.79 -18.70 -10.15
CA ARG A 29 -10.56 -18.30 -8.96
C ARG A 29 -9.67 -18.22 -7.72
N LEU A 30 -8.75 -19.17 -7.56
CA LEU A 30 -7.76 -19.19 -6.48
C LEU A 30 -6.87 -17.94 -6.46
N VAL A 31 -6.30 -17.53 -7.61
CA VAL A 31 -5.45 -16.33 -7.68
C VAL A 31 -6.26 -15.07 -7.35
N LYS A 32 -7.50 -14.98 -7.83
CA LYS A 32 -8.39 -13.84 -7.52
C LYS A 32 -8.74 -13.80 -6.03
N ASP A 33 -9.15 -14.90 -5.44
CA ASP A 33 -9.55 -14.99 -4.03
C ASP A 33 -8.36 -14.69 -3.11
N VAL A 34 -7.18 -15.24 -3.40
CA VAL A 34 -5.94 -14.95 -2.66
C VAL A 34 -5.52 -13.49 -2.82
N SER A 35 -5.59 -12.92 -4.03
CA SER A 35 -5.25 -11.50 -4.26
C SER A 35 -6.17 -10.55 -3.51
N ASN A 36 -7.48 -10.87 -3.45
CA ASN A 36 -8.46 -10.08 -2.70
C ASN A 36 -8.23 -10.11 -1.18
N ILE A 37 -7.63 -11.17 -0.65
CA ILE A 37 -7.26 -11.28 0.77
C ILE A 37 -5.96 -10.54 1.04
N ILE A 38 -4.93 -10.79 0.23
CA ILE A 38 -3.57 -10.29 0.48
C ILE A 38 -3.47 -8.78 0.26
N ALA A 39 -4.19 -8.23 -0.73
CA ALA A 39 -3.97 -6.85 -1.10
C ALA A 39 -4.43 -5.81 -0.06
N PRO A 40 -5.60 -5.94 0.60
CA PRO A 40 -5.94 -5.07 1.73
C PRO A 40 -4.94 -5.16 2.89
N LEU A 41 -4.41 -6.37 3.16
CA LEU A 41 -3.42 -6.60 4.21
C LEU A 41 -2.09 -5.93 3.88
N MET A 42 -1.60 -6.09 2.65
CA MET A 42 -0.40 -5.42 2.14
C MET A 42 -0.55 -3.89 2.20
N LEU A 43 -1.69 -3.35 1.76
CA LEU A 43 -1.97 -1.92 1.80
C LEU A 43 -1.98 -1.39 3.24
N ALA A 44 -2.66 -2.08 4.15
CA ALA A 44 -2.69 -1.70 5.57
C ALA A 44 -1.30 -1.73 6.21
N ALA A 45 -0.52 -2.79 5.95
CA ALA A 45 0.85 -2.92 6.45
C ALA A 45 1.77 -1.82 5.88
N ALA A 46 1.72 -1.58 4.57
CA ALA A 46 2.50 -0.52 3.93
C ALA A 46 2.13 0.87 4.48
N SER A 47 0.84 1.18 4.59
CA SER A 47 0.37 2.45 5.16
C SER A 47 0.83 2.63 6.60
N ALA A 48 0.80 1.58 7.43
CA ALA A 48 1.25 1.66 8.82
C ALA A 48 2.76 1.91 8.94
N GLU A 49 3.59 1.23 8.14
CA GLU A 49 5.04 1.44 8.15
C GLU A 49 5.43 2.82 7.60
N ILE A 50 4.73 3.28 6.56
CA ILE A 50 4.92 4.63 6.02
C ILE A 50 4.54 5.69 7.08
N ALA A 51 3.41 5.53 7.77
CA ALA A 51 3.00 6.43 8.83
C ALA A 51 4.01 6.49 9.98
N LYS A 52 4.56 5.35 10.41
CA LYS A 52 5.64 5.29 11.42
C LYS A 52 6.88 6.05 10.96
N PHE A 53 7.30 5.87 9.70
CA PHE A 53 8.45 6.58 9.14
C PHE A 53 8.27 8.10 9.24
N PHE A 54 7.08 8.61 8.86
CA PHE A 54 6.80 10.05 8.97
C PHE A 54 6.66 10.56 10.41
N GLN A 55 6.12 9.76 11.33
CA GLN A 55 6.13 10.11 12.75
C GLN A 55 7.55 10.28 13.28
N HIS A 56 8.46 9.34 12.97
CA HIS A 56 9.85 9.44 13.37
C HIS A 56 10.57 10.66 12.75
N LEU A 57 10.26 11.03 11.50
CA LEU A 57 10.82 12.23 10.88
C LEU A 57 10.37 13.52 11.57
N ASN A 58 9.08 13.61 11.93
CA ASN A 58 8.57 14.77 12.68
C ASN A 58 9.19 14.88 14.07
N GLU A 59 9.38 13.76 14.78
CA GLU A 59 10.06 13.75 16.07
C GLU A 59 11.53 14.18 15.96
N ALA A 60 12.23 13.75 14.90
CA ALA A 60 13.62 14.14 14.65
C ALA A 60 13.79 15.62 14.24
N HIS A 61 12.77 16.25 13.67
CA HIS A 61 12.78 17.67 13.28
C HIS A 61 12.35 18.63 14.40
N HIS A 62 11.78 18.12 15.49
CA HIS A 62 11.31 18.92 16.63
C HIS A 62 12.15 18.76 17.92
N GLY A 63 13.31 18.10 17.84
CA GLY A 63 14.33 18.05 18.91
C GLY A 63 15.58 18.84 18.55
#